data_AF-A0A9N9I7K0-F1
#
_entry.id   AF-A0A9N9I7K0-F1
#
_cell.length_a   1.000
_cell.length_b   1.000
_cell.length_c   1.000
_cell.angle_alpha   90.00
_cell.angle_beta   90.00
_cell.angle_gamma   90.00
#
_symmetry.space_group_name_H-M   'P 1'
#
loop_
_entity.id
_entity.type
_entity.pdbx_description
1 polymer ?
#
loop_
_entity_poly.entity_id
_entity_poly.type
_entity_poly.pdbx_seq_one_letter_code
_entity_poly.pdbx_strand_id
1 'polypeptide(L)'
;MSKNSKYAVWLVNKGQINPNFHYGPYVQDWWLQNFKISNNSRLTLPFRLNMSVITQINSHEFTLFIVNKPSNLLQPGFLCSVKEKIIDIYDTPSEAINSLYWELFETQTEHLGLAVFGFYNEEIVSEILTDILFFPLYIKVNNKITVVVSRISYSSREELLYAGSGYTSSLVMCRGSETYLILQQVLENHCSLRVFKGKIEIHQYVGETPTAVWIKYGMHQNKDHFALFGLKDLN
;
A
#
# COMPACT_ATOMS: atom_id res chain seq x y z
N MET A 1 -15.22 25.41 8.07
CA MET A 1 -16.06 24.24 7.75
C MET A 1 -15.67 23.74 6.38
N SER A 2 -14.82 22.70 6.29
CA SER A 2 -14.43 22.14 4.99
C SER A 2 -15.62 21.39 4.39
N LYS A 3 -15.84 21.56 3.07
CA LYS A 3 -17.01 21.11 2.31
C LYS A 3 -17.13 19.58 2.13
N ASN A 4 -16.39 18.75 2.89
CA ASN A 4 -16.17 17.35 2.55
C ASN A 4 -16.64 16.29 3.56
N SER A 5 -17.10 16.60 4.77
CA SER A 5 -17.57 15.54 5.69
C SER A 5 -19.07 15.28 5.55
N LYS A 6 -19.47 14.49 4.55
CA LYS A 6 -20.84 13.92 4.47
C LYS A 6 -21.13 13.01 5.68
N TYR A 7 -20.09 12.50 6.34
CA TYR A 7 -20.18 11.53 7.43
C TYR A 7 -19.57 12.10 8.71
N ALA A 8 -20.25 11.87 9.83
CA ALA A 8 -19.64 11.97 11.16
C ALA A 8 -18.87 10.67 11.41
N VAL A 9 -17.55 10.78 11.56
CA VAL A 9 -16.65 9.64 11.72
C VAL A 9 -15.80 9.86 12.98
N TRP A 10 -15.71 8.85 13.82
CA TRP A 10 -14.90 8.83 15.04
C TRP A 10 -13.84 7.75 14.94
N LEU A 11 -12.58 8.12 15.15
CA LEU A 11 -11.48 7.15 15.24
C LEU A 11 -11.56 6.42 16.58
N VAL A 12 -11.69 5.10 16.54
CA VAL A 12 -11.73 4.25 17.74
C VAL A 12 -10.35 3.70 18.05
N ASN A 13 -9.66 3.22 17.02
CA ASN A 13 -8.29 2.74 17.13
C ASN A 13 -7.48 3.27 15.94
N LYS A 14 -6.37 3.95 16.22
CA LYS A 14 -5.43 4.40 15.18
C LYS A 14 -4.85 3.22 14.39
N GLY A 15 -4.69 2.06 15.02
CA GLY A 15 -3.97 0.93 14.45
C GLY A 15 -2.46 1.15 14.39
N GLN A 16 -1.74 0.24 13.73
CA GLN A 16 -0.28 0.18 13.74
C GLN A 16 0.34 0.12 12.34
N ILE A 17 1.52 0.70 12.23
CA ILE A 17 2.43 0.50 11.09
C ILE A 17 3.23 -0.77 11.35
N ASN A 18 2.90 -1.84 10.64
CA ASN A 18 3.68 -3.07 10.65
C ASN A 18 4.79 -3.02 9.58
N PRO A 19 6.08 -3.16 9.92
CA PRO A 19 7.17 -3.05 8.96
C PRO A 19 7.14 -4.07 7.82
N ASN A 20 6.61 -5.28 8.05
CA ASN A 20 6.53 -6.33 7.03
C ASN A 20 5.42 -6.06 6.01
N PHE A 21 4.42 -5.27 6.38
CA PHE A 21 3.27 -4.94 5.54
C PHE A 21 3.49 -3.59 4.84
N HIS A 22 3.80 -2.56 5.63
CA HIS A 22 3.90 -1.18 5.15
C HIS A 22 5.21 -0.88 4.43
N TYR A 23 6.24 -1.72 4.61
CA TYR A 23 7.53 -1.54 3.91
C TYR A 23 8.01 -2.82 3.21
N GLY A 24 7.18 -3.86 3.18
CA GLY A 24 7.49 -5.15 2.56
C GLY A 24 7.10 -5.22 1.09
N PRO A 25 6.94 -6.44 0.53
CA PRO A 25 6.59 -6.63 -0.87
C PRO A 25 5.35 -5.82 -1.27
N TYR A 26 4.28 -5.91 -0.47
CA TYR A 26 2.95 -5.37 -0.77
C TYR A 26 2.76 -3.92 -0.33
N VAL A 27 3.84 -3.14 -0.17
CA VAL A 27 3.81 -1.73 0.26
C VAL A 27 2.75 -0.90 -0.50
N GLN A 28 2.63 -1.08 -1.81
CA GLN A 28 1.66 -0.35 -2.63
C GLN A 28 0.19 -0.53 -2.21
N ASP A 29 -0.15 -1.66 -1.58
CA ASP A 29 -1.52 -1.95 -1.19
C ASP A 29 -1.84 -1.35 0.20
N TRP A 30 -0.82 -1.09 1.01
CA TRP A 30 -0.94 -0.51 2.36
C TRP A 30 -0.88 1.02 2.37
N TRP A 31 -0.64 1.67 1.24
CA TRP A 31 -0.48 3.12 1.16
C TRP A 31 -1.29 3.72 0.02
N LEU A 32 -2.18 4.65 0.35
CA LEU A 32 -2.89 5.49 -0.60
C LEU A 32 -1.96 6.60 -1.10
N GLN A 33 -1.55 6.51 -2.36
CA GLN A 33 -0.68 7.50 -2.98
C GLN A 33 -1.47 8.69 -3.54
N ASN A 34 -0.88 9.89 -3.50
CA ASN A 34 -1.38 11.10 -4.19
C ASN A 34 -2.84 11.44 -3.82
N PHE A 35 -3.24 11.09 -2.61
CA PHE A 35 -4.59 11.28 -2.13
C PHE A 35 -4.88 12.76 -1.94
N LYS A 36 -5.90 13.27 -2.63
CA LYS A 36 -6.29 14.68 -2.58
C LYS A 36 -7.20 14.93 -1.38
N ILE A 37 -6.78 15.84 -0.51
CA ILE A 37 -7.60 16.33 0.60
C ILE A 37 -8.22 17.69 0.20
N SER A 38 -9.20 18.17 0.96
CA SER A 38 -9.94 19.42 0.74
C SER A 38 -9.08 20.64 0.42
N ASN A 39 -7.82 20.67 0.91
CA ASN A 39 -6.91 21.80 0.73
C ASN A 39 -6.04 21.69 -0.54
N ASN A 40 -6.41 20.82 -1.50
CA ASN A 40 -5.65 20.48 -2.70
C ASN A 40 -4.23 19.91 -2.46
N SER A 41 -3.87 19.64 -1.20
CA SER A 41 -2.68 18.88 -0.86
C SER A 41 -2.83 17.43 -1.30
N ARG A 42 -1.74 16.87 -1.83
CA ARG A 42 -1.63 15.44 -2.15
C ARG A 42 -0.80 14.78 -1.07
N LEU A 43 -1.41 13.84 -0.34
CA LEU A 43 -0.74 13.09 0.71
C LEU A 43 -0.60 11.62 0.34
N THR A 44 0.39 10.98 0.95
CA THR A 44 0.51 9.52 0.99
C THR A 44 0.01 9.06 2.35
N LEU A 45 -1.10 8.33 2.38
CA LEU A 45 -1.78 7.94 3.63
C LEU A 45 -1.68 6.42 3.85
N PRO A 46 -1.33 5.95 5.06
CA PRO A 46 -1.29 4.53 5.34
C PRO A 46 -2.69 3.97 5.63
N PHE A 47 -2.92 2.73 5.21
CA PHE A 47 -3.93 1.87 5.82
C PHE A 47 -3.31 1.20 7.05
N ARG A 48 -3.57 1.73 8.25
CA ARG A 48 -2.98 1.14 9.46
C ARG A 48 -3.64 -0.20 9.79
N LEU A 49 -2.83 -1.20 10.09
CA LEU A 49 -3.33 -2.50 10.51
C LEU A 49 -4.09 -2.36 11.84
N ASN A 50 -5.27 -2.96 11.94
CA ASN A 50 -6.18 -2.87 13.07
C ASN A 50 -6.71 -1.46 13.34
N MET A 51 -6.61 -0.54 12.37
CA MET A 51 -7.33 0.73 12.43
C MET A 51 -8.82 0.44 12.46
N SER A 52 -9.55 1.15 13.32
CA SER A 52 -11.00 1.10 13.34
C SER A 52 -11.64 2.45 13.55
N VAL A 53 -12.77 2.65 12.88
CA VAL A 53 -13.58 3.87 13.01
C VAL A 53 -15.04 3.49 13.22
N ILE A 54 -15.77 4.39 13.86
CA ILE A 54 -17.22 4.36 13.94
C ILE A 54 -17.78 5.50 13.09
N THR A 55 -18.89 5.24 12.41
CA THR A 55 -19.62 6.24 11.62
C THR A 55 -21.11 5.98 11.68
N GLN A 56 -21.90 7.04 11.58
CA GLN A 56 -23.34 6.95 11.65
C GLN A 56 -23.97 7.13 10.27
N ILE A 57 -24.70 6.11 9.82
CA ILE A 57 -25.42 6.11 8.53
C ILE A 57 -26.83 5.60 8.78
N ASN A 58 -27.85 6.34 8.32
CA ASN A 58 -29.27 6.02 8.53
C ASN A 58 -29.61 5.67 9.99
N SER A 59 -29.08 6.46 10.93
CA SER A 59 -29.26 6.26 12.38
C SER A 59 -28.71 4.93 12.93
N HIS A 60 -27.89 4.22 12.16
CA HIS A 60 -27.18 3.02 12.58
C HIS A 60 -25.69 3.32 12.71
N GLU A 61 -25.09 2.71 13.74
CA GLU A 61 -23.66 2.80 14.00
C GLU A 61 -22.95 1.68 13.23
N PHE A 62 -22.13 2.09 12.27
CA PHE A 62 -21.26 1.21 11.51
C PHE A 62 -19.86 1.28 12.10
N THR A 63 -19.27 0.11 12.39
CA THR A 63 -17.85 0.02 12.74
C THR A 63 -17.09 -0.57 11.56
N LEU A 64 -16.03 0.12 11.15
CA LEU A 64 -15.18 -0.32 10.04
C LEU A 64 -13.79 -0.64 10.56
N PHE A 65 -13.18 -1.69 10.01
CA PHE A 65 -11.86 -2.16 10.42
C PHE A 65 -10.96 -2.42 9.22
N ILE A 66 -9.66 -2.17 9.41
CA ILE A 66 -8.59 -2.61 8.52
C ILE A 66 -7.91 -3.81 9.16
N VAL A 67 -7.89 -4.94 8.46
CA VAL A 67 -7.35 -6.22 8.95
C VAL A 67 -6.41 -6.84 7.91
N ASN A 68 -5.78 -7.96 8.23
CA ASN A 68 -5.08 -8.77 7.23
C ASN A 68 -6.09 -9.55 6.39
N LYS A 69 -5.87 -9.57 5.07
CA LYS A 69 -6.70 -10.36 4.16
C LYS A 69 -6.42 -11.85 4.31
N PRO A 70 -7.42 -12.73 4.56
CA PRO A 70 -7.17 -14.16 4.73
C PRO A 70 -6.54 -14.84 3.51
N SER A 71 -6.91 -14.44 2.29
CA SER A 71 -6.35 -15.01 1.07
C SER A 71 -4.89 -14.58 0.83
N ASN A 72 -4.49 -13.41 1.32
CA ASN A 72 -3.11 -12.94 1.31
C ASN A 72 -2.84 -12.07 2.55
N LEU A 73 -2.25 -12.67 3.58
CA LEU A 73 -2.00 -11.99 4.86
C LEU A 73 -1.09 -10.77 4.74
N LEU A 74 -0.39 -10.60 3.61
CA LEU A 74 0.46 -9.43 3.34
C LEU A 74 -0.30 -8.26 2.73
N GLN A 75 -1.60 -8.37 2.45
CA GLN A 75 -2.45 -7.31 1.91
C GLN A 75 -3.48 -6.85 2.96
N PRO A 76 -3.94 -5.59 2.90
CA PRO A 76 -5.05 -5.16 3.73
C PRO A 76 -6.35 -5.82 3.27
N GLY A 77 -7.24 -6.03 4.23
CA GLY A 77 -8.63 -6.35 4.02
C GLY A 77 -9.51 -5.40 4.84
N PHE A 78 -10.74 -5.19 4.38
CA PHE A 78 -11.67 -4.24 4.97
C PHE A 78 -12.91 -4.97 5.47
N LEU A 79 -13.27 -4.71 6.72
CA LEU A 79 -14.41 -5.31 7.39
C LEU A 79 -15.37 -4.20 7.81
N CYS A 80 -16.67 -4.50 7.75
CA CYS A 80 -17.71 -3.63 8.26
C CYS A 80 -18.64 -4.40 9.18
N SER A 81 -19.13 -3.76 10.23
CA SER A 81 -20.09 -4.35 11.16
C SER A 81 -21.13 -3.34 11.64
N VAL A 82 -22.29 -3.86 12.04
CA VAL A 82 -23.35 -3.13 12.75
C VAL A 82 -23.84 -4.03 13.87
N LYS A 83 -23.71 -3.59 15.12
CA LYS A 83 -23.99 -4.40 16.33
C LYS A 83 -23.20 -5.73 16.27
N GLU A 84 -23.88 -6.87 16.35
CA GLU A 84 -23.28 -8.21 16.29
C GLU A 84 -23.13 -8.75 14.86
N LYS A 85 -23.68 -8.05 13.86
CA LYS A 85 -23.59 -8.47 12.46
C LYS A 85 -22.25 -8.01 11.89
N ILE A 86 -21.43 -8.99 11.53
CA ILE A 86 -20.14 -8.81 10.87
C ILE A 86 -20.23 -9.51 9.51
N ILE A 87 -19.84 -8.81 8.44
CA ILE A 87 -19.76 -9.40 7.10
C ILE A 87 -18.36 -9.93 6.80
N ASP A 88 -18.19 -10.48 5.60
CA ASP A 88 -16.89 -10.93 5.09
C ASP A 88 -15.84 -9.80 5.02
N ILE A 89 -14.59 -10.21 4.79
CA ILE A 89 -13.47 -9.30 4.53
C ILE A 89 -13.38 -9.02 3.03
N TYR A 90 -13.40 -7.74 2.67
CA TYR A 90 -13.38 -7.26 1.29
C TYR A 90 -12.04 -6.61 0.91
N ASP A 91 -11.85 -6.44 -0.40
CA ASP A 91 -10.62 -5.91 -0.99
C ASP A 91 -10.58 -4.39 -0.91
N THR A 92 -11.74 -3.74 -0.86
CA THR A 92 -11.85 -2.29 -0.79
C THR A 92 -12.73 -1.82 0.37
N PRO A 93 -12.47 -0.62 0.90
CA PRO A 93 -13.35 0.03 1.87
C PRO A 93 -14.80 0.16 1.40
N SER A 94 -15.00 0.44 0.11
CA SER A 94 -16.32 0.67 -0.47
C SER A 94 -17.13 -0.61 -0.56
N GLU A 95 -16.52 -1.73 -0.95
CA GLU A 95 -17.20 -3.02 -0.94
C GLU A 95 -17.63 -3.40 0.47
N ALA A 96 -16.75 -3.25 1.47
CA ALA A 96 -17.06 -3.57 2.85
C ALA A 96 -18.30 -2.80 3.38
N ILE A 97 -18.38 -1.48 3.16
CA ILE A 97 -19.55 -0.71 3.62
C ILE A 97 -20.80 -1.00 2.79
N ASN A 98 -20.69 -1.03 1.46
CA ASN A 98 -21.85 -1.12 0.58
C ASN A 98 -22.48 -2.50 0.60
N SER A 99 -21.69 -3.57 0.78
CA SER A 99 -22.23 -4.92 0.95
C SER A 99 -23.09 -5.05 2.20
N LEU A 100 -22.60 -4.60 3.37
CA LEU A 100 -23.42 -4.62 4.59
C LEU A 100 -24.60 -3.66 4.51
N TYR A 101 -24.41 -2.47 3.92
CA TYR A 101 -25.48 -1.50 3.77
C TYR A 101 -26.62 -2.02 2.88
N TRP A 102 -26.31 -2.64 1.74
CA TRP A 102 -27.30 -3.31 0.89
C TRP A 102 -28.03 -4.42 1.65
N GLU A 103 -27.32 -5.24 2.41
CA GLU A 103 -27.92 -6.34 3.18
C GLU A 103 -28.84 -5.85 4.32
N LEU A 104 -28.62 -4.65 4.85
CA LEU A 104 -29.43 -4.09 5.93
C LEU A 104 -30.65 -3.31 5.43
N PHE A 105 -30.55 -2.64 4.29
CA PHE A 105 -31.57 -1.69 3.83
C PHE A 105 -32.15 -1.98 2.46
N GLU A 106 -31.56 -2.91 1.69
CA GLU A 106 -31.98 -3.28 0.33
C GLU A 106 -32.09 -2.06 -0.62
N THR A 107 -31.24 -1.04 -0.42
CA THR A 107 -31.20 0.16 -1.25
C THR A 107 -29.90 0.31 -2.01
N GLN A 108 -29.97 0.80 -3.25
CA GLN A 108 -28.82 1.00 -4.14
C GLN A 108 -27.96 2.22 -3.76
N THR A 109 -28.03 2.71 -2.52
CA THR A 109 -27.21 3.86 -2.12
C THR A 109 -25.77 3.41 -1.98
N GLU A 110 -24.88 4.05 -2.75
CA GLU A 110 -23.45 3.80 -2.65
C GLU A 110 -22.75 4.82 -1.75
N HIS A 111 -21.95 4.30 -0.82
CA HIS A 111 -21.07 5.05 0.04
C HIS A 111 -19.63 4.95 -0.45
N LEU A 112 -18.94 6.10 -0.43
CA LEU A 112 -17.51 6.16 -0.69
C LEU A 112 -16.75 5.64 0.54
N GLY A 113 -16.19 4.44 0.47
CA GLY A 113 -15.58 3.78 1.61
C GLY A 113 -14.49 4.61 2.30
N LEU A 114 -13.62 5.29 1.55
CA LEU A 114 -12.59 6.18 2.14
C LEU A 114 -13.18 7.35 2.92
N ALA A 115 -14.33 7.88 2.50
CA ALA A 115 -15.03 8.93 3.24
C ALA A 115 -15.68 8.40 4.51
N VAL A 116 -16.24 7.20 4.45
CA VAL A 116 -16.82 6.50 5.60
C VAL A 116 -15.72 6.12 6.61
N PHE A 117 -14.54 5.74 6.14
CA PHE A 117 -13.35 5.49 6.97
C PHE A 117 -12.70 6.77 7.55
N GLY A 118 -13.16 7.96 7.15
CA GLY A 118 -12.63 9.22 7.68
C GLY A 118 -11.33 9.71 7.03
N PHE A 119 -10.91 9.19 5.88
CA PHE A 119 -9.70 9.66 5.17
C PHE A 119 -9.80 11.11 4.64
N TYR A 120 -10.98 11.74 4.71
CA TYR A 120 -11.17 13.17 4.42
C TYR A 120 -11.36 14.02 5.69
N ASN A 121 -11.33 13.42 6.88
CA ASN A 121 -11.38 14.14 8.14
C ASN A 121 -9.94 14.53 8.54
N GLU A 122 -9.66 15.83 8.66
CA GLU A 122 -8.31 16.35 8.92
C GLU A 122 -7.73 15.87 10.27
N GLU A 123 -8.56 15.72 11.30
CA GLU A 123 -8.13 15.23 12.62
C GLU A 123 -7.72 13.75 12.55
N ILE A 124 -8.54 12.93 11.90
CA ILE A 124 -8.24 11.50 11.69
C ILE A 124 -6.99 11.35 10.82
N VAL A 125 -6.89 12.11 9.73
CA VAL A 125 -5.71 12.10 8.85
C VAL A 125 -4.45 12.49 9.62
N SER A 126 -4.52 13.54 10.46
CA SER A 126 -3.39 13.94 11.30
C SER A 126 -2.98 12.81 12.25
N GLU A 127 -3.93 12.15 12.88
CA GLU A 127 -3.66 11.06 13.83
C GLU A 127 -3.03 9.84 13.14
N ILE A 128 -3.54 9.40 11.99
CA ILE A 128 -2.96 8.24 11.26
C ILE A 128 -1.60 8.54 10.64
N LEU A 129 -1.18 9.80 10.58
CA LEU A 129 0.15 10.21 10.09
C LEU A 129 1.22 10.26 11.19
N THR A 130 0.84 10.18 12.47
CA THR A 130 1.80 10.12 13.60
C THR A 130 2.65 8.85 13.58
N ASP A 131 3.85 8.84 14.16
CA ASP A 131 4.70 7.62 14.26
C ASP A 131 5.09 6.96 12.91
N ILE A 132 5.03 7.70 11.80
CA ILE A 132 5.52 7.24 10.49
C ILE A 132 7.01 7.54 10.39
N LEU A 133 7.82 6.49 10.30
CA LEU A 133 9.28 6.61 10.15
C LEU A 133 9.72 6.96 8.73
N PHE A 134 8.95 6.51 7.73
CA PHE A 134 9.29 6.69 6.32
C PHE A 134 8.02 6.67 5.47
N PHE A 135 7.92 7.58 4.51
CA PHE A 135 6.86 7.56 3.51
C PHE A 135 7.41 6.92 2.23
N PRO A 136 6.74 5.88 1.69
CA PRO A 136 7.19 5.27 0.44
C PRO A 136 7.29 6.29 -0.70
N LEU A 137 8.37 6.19 -1.47
CA LEU A 137 8.58 7.02 -2.67
C LEU A 137 8.13 6.25 -3.90
N TYR A 138 7.46 6.94 -4.81
CA TYR A 138 6.89 6.34 -6.00
C TYR A 138 7.55 6.94 -7.23
N ILE A 139 8.36 6.13 -7.91
CA ILE A 139 9.14 6.53 -9.08
C ILE A 139 8.48 5.94 -10.31
N LYS A 140 8.23 6.79 -11.33
CA LYS A 140 7.67 6.36 -12.61
C LYS A 140 8.80 6.08 -13.60
N VAL A 141 8.98 4.81 -13.95
CA VAL A 141 9.97 4.38 -14.93
C VAL A 141 9.29 4.24 -16.28
N ASN A 142 9.73 5.04 -17.27
CA ASN A 142 9.19 5.07 -18.64
C ASN A 142 7.66 5.25 -18.72
N ASN A 143 7.07 6.00 -17.78
CA ASN A 143 5.62 6.24 -17.66
C ASN A 143 4.73 4.99 -17.55
N LYS A 144 5.30 3.80 -17.39
CA LYS A 144 4.57 2.52 -17.40
C LYS A 144 4.74 1.73 -16.12
N ILE A 145 5.94 1.75 -15.54
CA ILE A 145 6.25 0.98 -14.34
C ILE A 145 6.32 1.93 -13.17
N THR A 146 5.64 1.56 -12.08
CA THR A 146 5.76 2.28 -10.80
C THR A 146 6.66 1.47 -9.91
N VAL A 147 7.78 2.05 -9.50
CA VAL A 147 8.68 1.48 -8.50
C VAL A 147 8.39 2.19 -7.18
N VAL A 148 8.15 1.41 -6.14
CA VAL A 148 7.84 1.89 -4.79
C VAL A 148 9.06 1.63 -3.91
N VAL A 149 9.80 2.68 -3.56
CA VAL A 149 10.91 2.59 -2.61
C VAL A 149 10.32 2.64 -1.21
N SER A 150 10.55 1.60 -0.41
CA SER A 150 9.98 1.45 0.92
C SER A 150 11.01 1.56 2.05
N ARG A 151 12.30 1.45 1.74
CA ARG A 151 13.42 1.71 2.66
C ARG A 151 14.60 2.28 1.91
N ILE A 152 15.24 3.29 2.49
CA ILE A 152 16.47 3.88 1.98
C ILE A 152 17.60 3.58 2.98
N SER A 153 18.75 3.25 2.43
CA SER A 153 20.01 3.10 3.18
C SER A 153 21.12 3.62 2.29
N TYR A 154 22.21 4.10 2.89
CA TYR A 154 23.32 4.72 2.19
C TYR A 154 24.62 3.95 2.43
N SER A 155 25.50 3.94 1.43
CA SER A 155 26.86 3.40 1.53
C SER A 155 27.82 4.15 0.62
N SER A 156 29.11 3.82 0.72
CA SER A 156 30.15 4.33 -0.18
C SER A 156 30.23 3.59 -1.53
N ARG A 157 29.27 2.71 -1.84
CA ARG A 157 29.27 1.87 -3.05
C ARG A 157 28.73 2.65 -4.25
N GLU A 158 29.64 3.30 -4.99
CA GLU A 158 29.31 4.08 -6.18
C GLU A 158 28.64 3.23 -7.27
N GLU A 159 29.03 1.96 -7.38
CA GLU A 159 28.45 1.01 -8.33
C GLU A 159 26.97 0.71 -8.06
N LEU A 160 26.48 1.05 -6.87
CA LEU A 160 25.07 0.97 -6.47
C LEU A 160 24.40 2.34 -6.34
N LEU A 161 24.99 3.40 -6.92
CA LEU A 161 24.52 4.78 -6.76
C LEU A 161 24.39 5.15 -5.27
N TYR A 162 25.37 4.73 -4.46
CA TYR A 162 25.43 4.96 -3.02
C TYR A 162 24.32 4.30 -2.20
N ALA A 163 23.54 3.37 -2.78
CA ALA A 163 22.59 2.59 -2.02
C ALA A 163 23.30 1.66 -1.04
N GLY A 164 22.81 1.65 0.20
CA GLY A 164 23.35 0.83 1.29
C GLY A 164 22.54 -0.42 1.56
N SER A 165 23.14 -1.29 2.39
CA SER A 165 22.47 -2.49 2.90
C SER A 165 21.16 -2.12 3.60
N GLY A 166 20.07 -2.78 3.23
CA GLY A 166 18.72 -2.52 3.73
C GLY A 166 17.86 -1.66 2.80
N TYR A 167 18.43 -1.05 1.75
CA TYR A 167 17.63 -0.41 0.69
C TYR A 167 16.62 -1.43 0.15
N THR A 168 15.36 -1.02 0.04
CA THR A 168 14.26 -1.88 -0.41
C THR A 168 13.32 -1.11 -1.32
N SER A 169 13.03 -1.68 -2.48
CA SER A 169 11.98 -1.20 -3.39
C SER A 169 11.15 -2.37 -3.90
N SER A 170 9.95 -2.10 -4.41
CA SER A 170 9.14 -3.10 -5.08
C SER A 170 8.46 -2.55 -6.32
N LEU A 171 8.03 -3.45 -7.19
CA LEU A 171 7.23 -3.11 -8.36
C LEU A 171 6.32 -4.27 -8.73
N VAL A 172 5.27 -3.96 -9.48
CA VAL A 172 4.38 -4.96 -10.06
C VAL A 172 4.66 -5.11 -11.54
N MET A 173 4.73 -6.35 -12.00
CA MET A 173 4.83 -6.70 -13.42
C MET A 173 3.72 -7.66 -13.84
N CYS A 174 3.14 -7.37 -15.00
CA CYS A 174 2.20 -8.26 -15.64
C CYS A 174 2.90 -9.07 -16.74
N ARG A 175 2.69 -10.38 -16.76
CA ARG A 175 3.09 -11.28 -17.85
C ARG A 175 1.84 -12.02 -18.33
N GLY A 176 1.25 -11.53 -19.42
CA GLY A 176 -0.06 -12.00 -19.87
C GLY A 176 -1.15 -11.63 -18.87
N SER A 177 -1.96 -12.59 -18.44
CA SER A 177 -2.98 -12.44 -17.41
C SER A 177 -2.43 -12.51 -15.98
N GLU A 178 -1.17 -12.89 -15.81
CA GLU A 178 -0.58 -13.10 -14.49
C GLU A 178 0.13 -11.86 -13.99
N THR A 179 -0.07 -11.55 -12.71
CA THR A 179 0.56 -10.43 -12.01
C THR A 179 1.56 -10.95 -11.00
N TYR A 180 2.75 -10.36 -11.03
CA TYR A 180 3.88 -10.70 -10.16
C TYR A 180 4.34 -9.45 -9.42
N LEU A 181 4.62 -9.63 -8.14
CA LEU A 181 5.21 -8.61 -7.32
C LEU A 181 6.69 -8.90 -7.15
N ILE A 182 7.53 -7.93 -7.45
CA ILE A 182 8.98 -8.06 -7.35
C ILE A 182 9.45 -7.17 -6.21
N LEU A 183 10.02 -7.79 -5.18
CA LEU A 183 10.73 -7.10 -4.11
C LEU A 183 12.22 -7.08 -4.45
N GLN A 184 12.83 -5.90 -4.38
CA GLN A 184 14.20 -5.62 -4.75
C GLN A 184 14.94 -5.09 -3.53
N GLN A 185 16.12 -5.63 -3.26
CA GLN A 185 16.88 -5.22 -2.07
C GLN A 185 18.37 -5.09 -2.36
N VAL A 186 19.00 -4.06 -1.81
CA VAL A 186 20.45 -4.06 -1.61
C VAL A 186 20.72 -4.66 -0.24
N LEU A 187 21.47 -5.74 -0.24
CA LEU A 187 21.98 -6.41 0.96
C LEU A 187 23.49 -6.15 1.03
N GLU A 188 24.10 -6.50 2.16
CA GLU A 188 25.49 -6.17 2.48
C GLU A 188 26.46 -6.44 1.31
N ASN A 189 26.36 -7.65 0.73
CA ASN A 189 27.29 -8.10 -0.30
C ASN A 189 26.66 -8.28 -1.69
N HIS A 190 25.34 -8.10 -1.84
CA HIS A 190 24.65 -8.37 -3.10
C HIS A 190 23.30 -7.66 -3.21
N CYS A 191 22.79 -7.54 -4.43
CA CYS A 191 21.40 -7.23 -4.70
C CYS A 191 20.57 -8.53 -4.78
N SER A 192 19.29 -8.45 -4.43
CA SER A 192 18.34 -9.52 -4.64
C SER A 192 17.04 -9.05 -5.30
N LEU A 193 16.42 -9.94 -6.08
CA LEU A 193 15.04 -9.85 -6.54
C LEU A 193 14.28 -11.06 -6.02
N ARG A 194 13.22 -10.84 -5.26
CA ARG A 194 12.29 -11.87 -4.78
C ARG A 194 10.95 -11.69 -5.48
N VAL A 195 10.46 -12.75 -6.09
CA VAL A 195 9.27 -12.73 -6.95
C VAL A 195 8.13 -13.42 -6.23
N PHE A 196 7.01 -12.72 -6.09
CA PHE A 196 5.83 -13.19 -5.40
C PHE A 196 4.66 -13.34 -6.37
N LYS A 197 3.91 -14.44 -6.22
CA LYS A 197 2.61 -14.67 -6.85
C LYS A 197 1.59 -14.86 -5.72
N GLY A 198 0.79 -13.83 -5.46
CA GLY A 198 0.04 -13.74 -4.20
C GLY A 198 1.00 -13.81 -3.00
N LYS A 199 0.62 -14.48 -1.91
CA LYS A 199 1.46 -14.55 -0.70
C LYS A 199 2.73 -15.41 -0.83
N ILE A 200 2.91 -16.12 -1.94
CA ILE A 200 3.96 -17.12 -2.09
C ILE A 200 5.14 -16.52 -2.86
N GLU A 201 6.33 -16.59 -2.27
CA GLU A 201 7.58 -16.35 -2.98
C GLU A 201 7.86 -17.56 -3.89
N ILE A 202 7.98 -17.32 -5.20
CA ILE A 202 8.16 -18.38 -6.20
C ILE A 202 9.61 -18.46 -6.71
N HIS A 203 10.33 -17.35 -6.73
CA HIS A 203 11.71 -17.27 -7.21
C HIS A 203 12.50 -16.20 -6.46
N GLN A 204 13.80 -16.46 -6.33
CA GLN A 204 14.78 -15.50 -5.84
C GLN A 204 15.97 -15.46 -6.80
N TYR A 205 16.42 -14.24 -7.14
CA TYR A 205 17.61 -13.99 -7.93
C TYR A 205 18.58 -13.13 -7.11
N VAL A 206 19.86 -13.50 -7.14
CA VAL A 206 20.93 -12.82 -6.40
C VAL A 206 22.05 -12.46 -7.37
N GLY A 207 22.63 -11.27 -7.21
CA GLY A 207 23.71 -10.77 -8.06
C GLY A 207 24.35 -9.52 -7.45
N GLU A 208 25.55 -9.16 -7.90
CA GLU A 208 26.33 -8.07 -7.28
C GLU A 208 25.72 -6.68 -7.51
N THR A 209 24.94 -6.52 -8.59
CA THR A 209 24.35 -5.24 -9.03
C THR A 209 22.89 -5.40 -9.44
N PRO A 210 22.11 -4.30 -9.52
CA PRO A 210 20.77 -4.30 -10.10
C PRO A 210 20.73 -4.92 -11.50
N THR A 211 21.71 -4.60 -12.34
CA THR A 211 21.84 -5.18 -13.68
C THR A 211 21.99 -6.69 -13.64
N ALA A 212 22.86 -7.21 -12.77
CA ALA A 212 23.10 -8.64 -12.66
C ALA A 212 21.83 -9.40 -12.27
N VAL A 213 21.05 -8.90 -11.31
CA VAL A 213 19.80 -9.56 -10.88
C VAL A 213 18.70 -9.46 -11.94
N TRP A 214 18.56 -8.31 -12.62
CA TRP A 214 17.55 -8.13 -13.66
C TRP A 214 17.83 -8.98 -14.91
N ILE A 215 19.10 -9.16 -15.29
CA ILE A 215 19.49 -10.08 -16.37
C ILE A 215 19.16 -11.53 -15.97
N LYS A 216 19.47 -11.95 -14.74
CA LYS A 216 19.13 -13.30 -14.24
C LYS A 216 17.62 -13.56 -14.21
N TYR A 217 16.83 -12.54 -13.90
CA TYR A 217 15.36 -12.58 -13.99
C TYR A 217 14.85 -12.73 -15.45
N GLY A 218 15.71 -12.44 -16.45
CA GLY A 218 15.38 -12.51 -17.87
C GLY A 218 14.93 -11.18 -18.48
N MET A 219 15.22 -10.05 -17.82
CA MET A 219 14.92 -8.73 -18.38
C MET A 219 15.94 -8.35 -19.45
N HIS A 220 15.46 -7.74 -20.55
CA HIS A 220 16.33 -7.32 -21.65
C HIS A 220 17.41 -6.33 -21.18
N GLN A 221 18.61 -6.44 -21.76
CA GLN A 221 19.79 -5.64 -21.40
C GLN A 221 19.66 -4.15 -21.75
N ASN A 222 18.80 -3.79 -22.71
CA ASN A 222 18.57 -2.39 -23.11
C ASN A 222 17.67 -1.60 -22.14
N LYS A 223 17.23 -2.22 -21.04
CA LYS A 223 16.42 -1.56 -20.00
C LYS A 223 17.34 -0.93 -18.97
N ASP A 224 16.96 0.24 -18.47
CA ASP A 224 17.64 0.86 -17.33
C ASP A 224 17.29 0.08 -16.05
N HIS A 225 18.15 -0.87 -15.70
CA HIS A 225 17.96 -1.74 -14.53
C HIS A 225 18.09 -0.99 -13.22
N PHE A 226 18.84 0.12 -13.16
CA PHE A 226 18.94 0.96 -11.97
C PHE A 226 17.66 1.77 -11.75
N ALA A 227 17.05 2.28 -12.83
CA ALA A 227 15.74 2.90 -12.76
C ALA A 227 14.66 1.90 -12.32
N LEU A 228 14.66 0.67 -12.87
CA LEU A 228 13.76 -0.40 -12.41
C LEU A 228 13.99 -0.74 -10.93
N PHE A 229 15.21 -0.63 -10.43
CA PHE A 229 15.55 -0.82 -9.03
C PHE A 229 15.12 0.37 -8.13
N GLY A 230 14.75 1.51 -8.72
CA GLY A 230 14.37 2.73 -8.00
C GLY A 230 15.57 3.56 -7.52
N LEU A 231 16.78 3.27 -7.99
CA LEU A 231 18.00 3.97 -7.59
C LEU A 231 18.28 5.23 -8.43
N LYS A 232 17.54 5.41 -9.51
CA LYS A 232 17.69 6.51 -10.45
C LYS A 232 16.31 6.91 -10.96
N ASP A 233 16.08 8.21 -11.04
CA ASP A 233 14.90 8.75 -11.70
C ASP A 233 15.16 8.90 -13.21
N LEU A 234 14.12 8.69 -14.01
CA LEU A 234 14.12 8.93 -15.46
C LEU A 234 13.26 10.17 -15.73
N ASN A 235 13.70 11.33 -15.22
CA ASN A 235 13.17 12.61 -15.68
C ASN A 235 13.72 12.92 -17.08
#